data_AF-A0AAX2H175-F1
#
_entry.id   AF-A0AAX2H175-F1
#
_cell.length_a   1.000
_cell.length_b   1.000
_cell.length_c   1.000
_cell.angle_alpha   90.00
_cell.angle_beta   90.00
_cell.angle_gamma   90.00
#
_symmetry.space_group_name_H-M   'P 1'
#
loop_
_entity.id
_entity.type
_entity.pdbx_description
1 polymer ?
#
loop_
_entity_poly.entity_id
_entity_poly.type
_entity_poly.pdbx_seq_one_letter_code
_entity_poly.pdbx_strand_id
1 'polypeptide(L)'
;MCSRCVRVVLEIGGVLIEKTFREESEGYLLPADTEARVSVGKTYRTPTFEELYTRNIFSGHAFLGNENLLPEDGISAELNLKKTSLFNERKSNLSNKLGASYNNIKDKIHNVLLDIDAGTPRTQYINISKYQSYNLMSTNNLHLPQWDFSLGASLVWISQKIETEKYKNDDRFLMNLNANASASYNIKKWNTAVSAYYKLMGKSQMWLASGDGYVIADLDPYGWLDLSVQKQFLKHKQLKSVSLIMKKDRRKCLSFSLLCVSKLREELL
;
A
#
# COMPACT_ATOMS: atom_id res chain seq x y z
N MET A 1 -8.60 21.91 -27.71
CA MET A 1 -7.20 22.06 -27.29
C MET A 1 -7.07 21.59 -25.84
N CYS A 2 -6.43 20.45 -25.59
CA CYS A 2 -6.26 19.89 -24.24
C CYS A 2 -5.14 20.66 -23.52
N SER A 3 -5.50 21.56 -22.60
CA SER A 3 -4.58 22.41 -21.84
C SER A 3 -3.86 21.69 -20.68
N ARG A 4 -3.88 20.35 -20.65
CA ARG A 4 -3.41 19.54 -19.50
C ARG A 4 -2.60 18.30 -19.90
N CYS A 5 -1.74 18.40 -20.91
CA CYS A 5 -0.77 17.34 -21.17
C CYS A 5 0.61 17.72 -20.62
N VAL A 6 1.28 16.77 -19.96
CA VAL A 6 2.68 16.90 -19.53
C VAL A 6 3.57 16.40 -20.66
N ARG A 7 4.60 17.17 -20.99
CA ARG A 7 5.63 16.81 -21.97
C ARG A 7 6.78 16.17 -21.19
N VAL A 8 7.00 14.88 -21.40
CA VAL A 8 8.14 14.16 -20.79
C VAL A 8 9.14 13.88 -21.89
N VAL A 9 10.39 14.23 -21.64
CA VAL A 9 11.53 13.95 -22.51
C VAL A 9 12.40 12.94 -21.79
N LEU A 10 12.45 11.72 -22.30
CA LEU A 10 13.31 10.65 -21.80
C LEU A 10 14.43 10.43 -22.82
N GLU A 11 15.68 10.49 -22.35
CA GLU A 11 16.86 10.16 -23.13
C GLU A 11 17.40 8.82 -22.64
N ILE A 12 17.29 7.79 -23.48
CA ILE A 12 17.82 6.45 -23.20
C ILE A 12 18.66 6.03 -24.41
N GLY A 13 19.97 5.86 -24.20
CA GLY A 13 20.90 5.41 -25.25
C GLY A 13 21.05 6.36 -26.44
N GLY A 14 20.80 7.67 -26.25
CA GLY A 14 20.91 8.70 -27.30
C GLY A 14 19.69 8.84 -28.21
N VAL A 15 18.57 8.16 -27.92
CA VAL A 15 17.31 8.35 -28.63
C VAL A 15 16.40 9.27 -27.82
N LEU A 16 16.03 10.40 -28.42
CA LEU A 16 15.06 11.35 -27.89
C LEU A 16 13.64 10.90 -28.28
N ILE A 17 12.84 10.50 -27.29
CA ILE A 17 11.42 10.19 -27.48
C ILE A 17 10.61 11.31 -26.83
N GLU A 18 9.88 12.05 -27.67
CA GLU A 18 9.03 13.16 -27.24
C GLU A 18 7.57 12.78 -27.34
N LYS A 19 6.85 12.90 -26.22
CA LYS A 19 5.57 12.25 -26.05
C LYS A 19 4.66 13.10 -25.12
N THR A 20 3.39 13.27 -25.51
CA THR A 20 2.37 14.09 -24.83
C THR A 20 1.27 13.21 -24.23
N PHE A 21 1.22 13.01 -22.90
CA PHE A 21 0.40 11.93 -22.29
C PHE A 21 -0.43 12.35 -21.05
N ARG A 22 -1.45 11.52 -20.75
CA ARG A 22 -2.29 11.53 -19.53
C ARG A 22 -1.85 10.45 -18.53
N GLU A 23 -1.41 9.31 -19.04
CA GLU A 23 -0.72 8.23 -18.32
C GLU A 23 0.17 7.50 -19.33
N GLU A 24 1.39 7.15 -18.94
CA GLU A 24 2.33 6.41 -19.78
C GLU A 24 3.03 5.35 -18.94
N SER A 25 3.16 4.14 -19.48
CA SER A 25 3.96 3.08 -18.86
C SER A 25 4.77 2.36 -19.93
N GLU A 26 6.06 2.24 -19.71
CA GLU A 26 6.99 1.55 -20.59
C GLU A 26 7.66 0.40 -19.83
N GLY A 27 7.76 -0.75 -20.49
CA GLY A 27 8.35 -1.96 -19.95
C GLY A 27 9.48 -2.43 -20.85
N TYR A 28 10.61 -2.78 -20.24
CA TYR A 28 11.81 -3.24 -20.92
C TYR A 28 12.26 -4.58 -20.36
N LEU A 29 12.58 -5.50 -21.26
CA LEU A 29 13.27 -6.75 -20.93
C LEU A 29 14.77 -6.50 -21.04
N LEU A 30 15.44 -6.52 -19.90
CA LEU A 30 16.89 -6.39 -19.79
C LEU A 30 17.54 -7.79 -19.82
N PRO A 31 18.85 -7.87 -20.17
CA PRO A 31 19.59 -9.13 -20.08
C PRO A 31 19.50 -9.78 -18.69
N ALA A 32 19.69 -11.10 -18.64
CA ALA A 32 19.65 -11.91 -17.43
C ALA A 32 18.30 -11.91 -16.69
N ASP A 33 17.21 -12.14 -17.43
CA ASP A 33 15.85 -12.35 -16.90
C ASP A 33 15.39 -11.23 -15.95
N THR A 34 15.73 -10.00 -16.33
CA THR A 34 15.44 -8.79 -15.57
C THR A 34 14.43 -7.95 -16.35
N GLU A 35 13.31 -7.62 -15.72
CA GLU A 35 12.27 -6.75 -16.24
C GLU A 35 12.37 -5.40 -15.53
N ALA A 36 12.39 -4.31 -16.29
CA ALA A 36 12.27 -2.96 -15.77
C ALA A 36 10.98 -2.33 -16.29
N ARG A 37 10.21 -1.68 -15.42
CA ARG A 37 9.01 -0.95 -15.81
C ARG A 37 9.02 0.43 -15.17
N VAL A 38 8.78 1.44 -15.99
CA VAL A 38 8.58 2.81 -15.53
C VAL A 38 7.16 3.23 -15.90
N SER A 39 6.49 3.90 -14.98
CA SER A 39 5.17 4.50 -15.23
C SER A 39 5.12 5.91 -14.67
N VAL A 40 4.54 6.82 -15.44
CA VAL A 40 4.24 8.18 -15.01
C VAL A 40 2.78 8.48 -15.31
N GLY A 41 2.09 9.05 -14.34
CA GLY A 41 0.65 9.24 -14.42
C GLY A 41 0.25 10.62 -13.92
N LYS A 42 -0.79 11.17 -14.54
CA LYS A 42 -1.50 12.33 -13.99
C LYS A 42 -2.90 11.89 -13.57
N THR A 43 -3.22 12.11 -12.30
CA THR A 43 -4.49 11.73 -11.69
C THR A 43 -5.29 12.95 -11.31
N TYR A 44 -6.62 12.84 -11.33
CA TYR A 44 -7.51 13.90 -10.91
C TYR A 44 -8.64 13.29 -10.08
N ARG A 45 -8.97 13.92 -8.96
CA ARG A 45 -10.05 13.47 -8.07
C ARG A 45 -10.96 14.64 -7.71
N THR A 46 -12.24 14.52 -8.03
CA THR A 46 -13.25 15.46 -7.54
C THR A 46 -13.56 15.21 -6.07
N PRO A 47 -13.96 16.24 -5.30
CA PRO A 47 -14.48 16.05 -3.96
C PRO A 47 -15.68 15.08 -3.97
N THR A 48 -15.78 14.27 -2.93
CA THR A 48 -16.92 13.38 -2.68
C THR A 48 -18.05 14.15 -1.99
N PHE A 49 -19.27 13.62 -2.04
CA PHE A 49 -20.40 14.21 -1.32
C PHE A 49 -20.16 14.28 0.20
N GLU A 50 -19.45 13.30 0.76
CA GLU A 50 -19.08 13.29 2.18
C GLU A 50 -18.14 14.46 2.51
N GLU A 51 -17.11 14.68 1.69
CA GLU A 51 -16.17 15.80 1.87
C GLU A 51 -16.84 17.17 1.73
N LEU A 52 -17.85 17.28 0.85
CA LEU A 52 -18.57 18.53 0.60
C LEU A 52 -19.63 18.84 1.68
N TYR A 53 -20.42 17.84 2.10
CA TYR A 53 -21.68 18.09 2.82
C TYR A 53 -21.83 17.35 4.15
N THR A 54 -20.82 16.61 4.63
CA THR A 54 -20.92 15.95 5.94
C THR A 54 -21.20 16.96 7.05
N ARG A 55 -22.14 16.63 7.92
CA ARG A 55 -22.41 17.41 9.13
C ARG A 55 -22.76 16.50 10.28
N ASN A 56 -21.72 15.95 10.92
CA ASN A 56 -21.87 15.10 12.09
C ASN A 56 -21.45 15.88 13.33
N ILE A 57 -22.42 16.34 14.10
CA ILE A 57 -22.19 17.09 15.34
C ILE A 57 -22.79 16.27 16.48
N PHE A 58 -21.95 15.86 17.41
CA PHE A 58 -22.35 15.12 18.60
C PHE A 58 -21.57 15.62 19.81
N SER A 59 -21.98 15.20 21.01
CA SER A 59 -21.38 15.67 22.25
C SER A 59 -19.86 15.47 22.25
N GLY A 60 -19.12 16.56 22.14
CA GLY A 60 -17.66 16.59 22.19
C GLY A 60 -16.92 16.50 20.86
N HIS A 61 -17.57 16.35 19.70
CA HIS A 61 -16.89 16.43 18.38
C HIS A 61 -17.81 16.98 17.29
N ALA A 62 -17.24 17.75 16.36
CA ALA A 62 -17.91 18.15 15.13
C ALA A 62 -17.08 17.80 13.90
N PHE A 63 -17.67 17.06 12.95
CA PHE A 63 -17.09 16.74 11.66
C PHE A 63 -17.89 17.44 10.56
N LEU A 64 -17.22 18.31 9.83
CA LEU A 64 -17.83 19.23 8.88
C LEU A 64 -17.27 19.00 7.47
N GLY A 65 -18.16 19.05 6.48
CA GLY A 65 -17.82 19.16 5.08
C GLY A 65 -17.43 20.59 4.70
N ASN A 66 -16.99 20.76 3.46
CA ASN A 66 -16.65 22.05 2.89
C ASN A 66 -17.06 22.12 1.42
N GLU A 67 -18.05 22.94 1.12
CA GLU A 67 -18.58 23.08 -0.25
C GLU A 67 -17.61 23.79 -1.20
N ASN A 68 -16.60 24.48 -0.65
CA ASN A 68 -15.62 25.25 -1.42
C ASN A 68 -14.38 24.43 -1.81
N LEU A 69 -14.43 23.10 -1.67
CA LEU A 69 -13.29 22.24 -2.01
C LEU A 69 -12.97 22.29 -3.49
N LEU A 70 -11.69 22.49 -3.78
CA LEU A 70 -11.15 22.32 -5.11
C LEU A 70 -10.89 20.83 -5.38
N PRO A 71 -11.02 20.38 -6.64
CA PRO A 71 -10.56 19.05 -7.04
C PRO A 71 -9.05 18.87 -6.88
N GLU A 72 -8.63 17.66 -6.54
CA GLU A 72 -7.21 17.30 -6.42
C GLU A 72 -6.59 17.05 -7.80
N ASP A 73 -5.34 17.48 -7.97
CA ASP A 73 -4.53 17.20 -9.17
C ASP A 73 -3.21 16.54 -8.75
N GLY A 74 -2.99 15.31 -9.20
CA GLY A 74 -1.87 14.47 -8.77
C GLY A 74 -0.95 14.10 -9.92
N ILE A 75 0.35 14.02 -9.64
CA ILE A 75 1.34 13.40 -10.51
C ILE A 75 2.00 12.26 -9.74
N SER A 76 2.06 11.09 -10.37
CA SER A 76 2.75 9.91 -9.87
C SER A 76 3.84 9.46 -10.83
N ALA A 77 4.92 8.90 -10.27
CA ALA A 77 5.97 8.23 -11.01
C ALA A 77 6.35 6.95 -10.27
N GLU A 78 6.50 5.84 -10.98
CA GLU A 78 6.88 4.55 -10.42
C GLU A 78 7.94 3.88 -11.27
N LEU A 79 8.90 3.25 -10.61
CA LEU A 79 9.93 2.40 -11.18
C LEU A 79 9.85 1.04 -10.50
N ASN A 80 9.77 -0.03 -11.29
CA ASN A 80 9.75 -1.40 -10.83
C ASN A 80 10.83 -2.20 -11.56
N LEU A 81 11.72 -2.84 -10.80
CA LEU A 81 12.73 -3.76 -11.28
C LEU A 81 12.39 -5.15 -10.75
N LYS A 82 12.37 -6.15 -11.62
CA LYS A 82 12.12 -7.54 -11.25
C LYS A 82 13.17 -8.41 -11.89
N LYS A 83 13.84 -9.25 -11.10
CA LYS A 83 14.76 -10.27 -11.58
C LYS A 83 14.25 -11.64 -11.17
N THR A 84 14.16 -12.56 -12.13
CA THR A 84 13.77 -13.95 -11.87
C THR A 84 14.94 -14.86 -12.21
N SER A 85 15.47 -15.56 -11.22
CA SER A 85 16.55 -16.53 -11.43
C SER A 85 16.00 -17.95 -11.26
N LEU A 86 16.25 -18.79 -12.26
CA LEU A 86 15.82 -20.20 -12.27
C LEU A 86 17.01 -21.11 -11.93
N PHE A 87 16.77 -22.14 -11.13
CA PHE A 87 17.77 -23.14 -10.74
C PHE A 87 17.12 -24.53 -10.60
N ASN A 88 17.94 -25.57 -10.41
CA ASN A 88 17.51 -26.97 -10.32
C ASN A 88 16.59 -27.39 -11.48
N GLU A 89 17.05 -27.24 -12.73
CA GLU A 89 16.25 -27.58 -13.92
C GLU A 89 14.89 -26.86 -13.95
N ARG A 90 14.83 -25.60 -13.47
CA ARG A 90 13.60 -24.79 -13.37
C ARG A 90 12.58 -25.27 -12.33
N LYS A 91 12.92 -26.23 -11.46
CA LYS A 91 12.08 -26.65 -10.32
C LYS A 91 12.16 -25.67 -9.15
N SER A 92 13.03 -24.67 -9.24
CA SER A 92 13.22 -23.68 -8.20
C SER A 92 13.47 -22.31 -8.83
N ASN A 93 12.94 -21.26 -8.19
CA ASN A 93 13.12 -19.90 -8.66
C ASN A 93 13.26 -18.91 -7.51
N LEU A 94 14.00 -17.84 -7.77
CA LEU A 94 14.14 -16.68 -6.90
C LEU A 94 13.68 -15.46 -7.68
N SER A 95 12.60 -14.82 -7.23
CA SER A 95 12.10 -13.57 -7.79
C SER A 95 12.38 -12.43 -6.82
N ASN A 96 13.27 -11.53 -7.22
CA ASN A 96 13.58 -10.32 -6.47
C ASN A 96 12.93 -9.14 -7.19
N LYS A 97 12.16 -8.34 -6.45
CA LYS A 97 11.51 -7.12 -6.94
C LYS A 97 11.96 -5.94 -6.11
N LEU A 98 12.29 -4.85 -6.78
CA LEU A 98 12.57 -3.55 -6.19
C LEU A 98 11.64 -2.53 -6.83
N GLY A 99 10.96 -1.75 -6.01
CA GLY A 99 10.02 -0.73 -6.44
C GLY A 99 10.38 0.61 -5.80
N ALA A 100 10.23 1.68 -6.56
CA ALA A 100 10.29 3.05 -6.08
C ALA A 100 9.10 3.81 -6.66
N SER A 101 8.38 4.57 -5.85
CA SER A 101 7.36 5.48 -6.34
C SER A 101 7.42 6.84 -5.67
N TYR A 102 6.96 7.83 -6.41
CA TYR A 102 6.82 9.21 -6.00
C TYR A 102 5.40 9.67 -6.34
N ASN A 103 4.76 10.36 -5.41
CA ASN A 103 3.48 11.03 -5.64
C ASN A 103 3.56 12.47 -5.16
N ASN A 104 2.98 13.38 -5.94
CA ASN A 104 2.77 14.77 -5.57
C ASN A 104 1.31 15.13 -5.86
N ILE A 105 0.55 15.49 -4.83
CA ILE A 105 -0.87 15.82 -4.96
C ILE A 105 -1.05 17.29 -4.58
N LYS A 106 -1.47 18.07 -5.57
CA LYS A 106 -1.89 19.46 -5.39
C LYS A 106 -3.34 19.49 -4.91
N ASP A 107 -3.63 20.43 -4.01
CA ASP A 107 -4.96 20.66 -3.45
C ASP A 107 -5.55 19.39 -2.81
N LYS A 108 -4.70 18.54 -2.20
CA LYS A 108 -5.16 17.32 -1.54
C LYS A 108 -6.23 17.66 -0.51
N ILE A 109 -7.37 17.00 -0.57
CA ILE A 109 -8.46 17.16 0.37
C ILE A 109 -8.12 16.32 1.60
N HIS A 110 -8.14 16.95 2.76
CA HIS A 110 -7.85 16.28 4.03
C HIS A 110 -8.73 16.84 5.13
N ASN A 111 -9.21 15.97 6.02
CA ASN A 111 -9.92 16.41 7.22
C ASN A 111 -8.89 16.89 8.25
N VAL A 112 -9.03 18.14 8.69
CA VAL A 112 -8.08 18.82 9.57
C VAL A 112 -8.79 19.38 10.78
N LEU A 113 -8.10 19.52 11.91
CA LEU A 113 -8.60 20.31 13.03
C LEU A 113 -8.68 21.78 12.61
N LEU A 114 -9.89 22.34 12.66
CA LEU A 114 -10.17 23.74 12.35
C LEU A 114 -9.98 24.59 13.61
N ASP A 115 -10.70 24.24 14.66
CA ASP A 115 -10.66 24.90 15.95
C ASP A 115 -11.11 23.94 17.09
N ILE A 116 -11.07 24.47 18.30
CA ILE A 116 -11.64 23.83 19.48
C ILE A 116 -12.60 24.87 20.07
N ASP A 117 -13.89 24.58 19.98
CA ASP A 117 -14.98 25.46 20.40
C ASP A 117 -15.63 24.90 21.66
N ALA A 118 -15.58 25.65 22.77
CA ALA A 118 -16.07 25.22 24.08
C ALA A 118 -15.61 23.80 24.51
N GLY A 119 -14.35 23.43 24.19
CA GLY A 119 -13.78 22.11 24.47
C GLY A 119 -14.17 21.01 23.48
N THR A 120 -14.93 21.33 22.44
CA THR A 120 -15.28 20.42 21.35
C THR A 120 -14.36 20.65 20.15
N PRO A 121 -13.48 19.70 19.79
CA PRO A 121 -12.74 19.75 18.54
C PRO A 121 -13.68 19.75 17.34
N ARG A 122 -13.50 20.72 16.44
CA ARG A 122 -14.21 20.78 15.16
C ARG A 122 -13.21 20.51 14.04
N THR A 123 -13.50 19.50 13.24
CA THR A 123 -12.68 19.15 12.08
C THR A 123 -13.43 19.46 10.81
N GLN A 124 -12.72 19.92 9.78
CA GLN A 124 -13.30 20.20 8.48
C GLN A 124 -12.39 19.69 7.36
N TYR A 125 -12.99 19.25 6.25
CA TYR A 125 -12.26 19.00 5.02
C TYR A 125 -11.73 20.30 4.39
N ILE A 126 -10.43 20.35 4.10
CA ILE A 126 -9.81 21.46 3.37
C ILE A 126 -8.86 20.92 2.28
N ASN A 127 -8.55 21.77 1.30
CA ASN A 127 -7.42 21.55 0.40
C ASN A 127 -6.12 21.95 1.12
N ILE A 128 -5.25 20.98 1.41
CA ILE A 128 -3.98 21.22 2.11
C ILE A 128 -2.88 21.69 1.15
N SER A 129 -1.95 22.50 1.66
CA SER A 129 -0.96 23.23 0.85
C SER A 129 0.07 22.35 0.14
N LYS A 130 0.39 21.17 0.70
CA LYS A 130 1.40 20.26 0.12
C LYS A 130 1.14 18.81 0.52
N TYR A 131 1.25 17.91 -0.44
CA TYR A 131 1.37 16.47 -0.19
C TYR A 131 2.36 15.83 -1.16
N GLN A 132 3.43 15.26 -0.62
CA GLN A 132 4.42 14.50 -1.36
C GLN A 132 4.73 13.20 -0.65
N SER A 133 4.85 12.10 -1.39
CA SER A 133 5.25 10.82 -0.82
C SER A 133 6.28 10.11 -1.68
N TYR A 134 7.28 9.53 -1.05
CA TYR A 134 8.20 8.56 -1.64
C TYR A 134 7.96 7.20 -1.02
N ASN A 135 7.96 6.14 -1.82
CA ASN A 135 7.81 4.77 -1.34
C ASN A 135 8.88 3.90 -2.01
N LEU A 136 9.75 3.30 -1.19
CA LEU A 136 10.69 2.28 -1.64
C LEU A 136 10.22 0.93 -1.12
N MET A 137 10.19 -0.08 -1.98
CA MET A 137 9.80 -1.43 -1.60
C MET A 137 10.73 -2.48 -2.17
N SER A 138 10.91 -3.56 -1.43
CA SER A 138 11.58 -4.76 -1.90
C SER A 138 10.71 -5.97 -1.59
N THR A 139 10.68 -6.94 -2.49
CA THR A 139 10.03 -8.24 -2.26
C THR A 139 10.88 -9.33 -2.88
N ASN A 140 11.23 -10.33 -2.08
CA ASN A 140 12.08 -11.45 -2.47
C ASN A 140 11.28 -12.73 -2.22
N ASN A 141 11.01 -13.48 -3.29
CA ASN A 141 10.25 -14.73 -3.24
C ASN A 141 11.15 -15.88 -3.68
N LEU A 142 11.30 -16.89 -2.83
CA LEU A 142 12.05 -18.10 -3.11
C LEU A 142 11.10 -19.28 -3.16
N HIS A 143 11.00 -19.90 -4.33
CA HIS A 143 10.25 -21.12 -4.56
C HIS A 143 11.19 -22.31 -4.71
N LEU A 144 10.97 -23.34 -3.91
CA LEU A 144 11.64 -24.64 -3.94
C LEU A 144 10.55 -25.75 -4.02
N PRO A 145 10.87 -27.00 -4.38
CA PRO A 145 9.87 -28.04 -4.68
C PRO A 145 8.88 -28.38 -3.57
N GLN A 146 9.16 -28.01 -2.32
CA GLN A 146 8.27 -28.18 -1.17
C GLN A 146 8.18 -26.92 -0.30
N TRP A 147 8.95 -25.88 -0.60
CA TRP A 147 9.05 -24.70 0.24
C TRP A 147 8.78 -23.45 -0.56
N ASP A 148 8.01 -22.56 0.03
CA ASP A 148 7.78 -21.21 -0.48
C ASP A 148 8.15 -20.21 0.61
N PHE A 149 9.07 -19.31 0.30
CA PHE A 149 9.46 -18.22 1.19
C PHE A 149 9.19 -16.89 0.51
N SER A 150 8.72 -15.92 1.29
CA SER A 150 8.55 -14.54 0.85
C SER A 150 9.08 -13.61 1.93
N LEU A 151 9.82 -12.58 1.53
CA LEU A 151 10.28 -11.51 2.40
C LEU A 151 10.03 -10.18 1.69
N GLY A 152 9.23 -9.31 2.30
CA GLY A 152 8.92 -7.98 1.80
C GLY A 152 9.25 -6.90 2.82
N ALA A 153 9.72 -5.75 2.33
CA ALA A 153 9.91 -4.55 3.13
C ALA A 153 9.50 -3.31 2.32
N SER A 154 8.98 -2.30 3.00
CA SER A 154 8.63 -1.01 2.39
C SER A 154 8.95 0.14 3.33
N LEU A 155 9.48 1.22 2.76
CA LEU A 155 9.80 2.45 3.45
C LEU A 155 9.10 3.60 2.76
N VAL A 156 8.23 4.30 3.50
CA VAL A 156 7.41 5.40 2.98
C VAL A 156 7.80 6.67 3.71
N TRP A 157 8.07 7.74 2.96
CA TRP A 157 8.27 9.09 3.48
C TRP A 157 7.16 9.98 2.98
N ILE A 158 6.52 10.73 3.88
CA ILE A 158 5.40 11.60 3.55
C ILE A 158 5.70 13.00 4.08
N SER A 159 5.68 13.99 3.19
CA SER A 159 5.63 15.41 3.53
C SER A 159 4.21 15.89 3.32
N GLN A 160 3.58 16.38 4.39
CA GLN A 160 2.22 16.88 4.35
C GLN A 160 2.17 18.22 5.09
N LYS A 161 1.87 19.31 4.36
CA LYS A 161 1.71 20.65 4.96
C LYS A 161 0.23 21.01 5.07
N ILE A 162 -0.23 21.19 6.30
CA ILE A 162 -1.55 21.68 6.70
C ILE A 162 -1.39 23.12 7.15
N GLU A 163 -2.22 24.00 6.61
CA GLU A 163 -2.22 25.43 6.92
C GLU A 163 -3.67 25.90 6.99
N THR A 164 -4.10 26.26 8.18
CA THR A 164 -5.41 26.84 8.49
C THR A 164 -5.20 28.24 9.07
N GLU A 165 -6.27 28.99 9.32
CA GLU A 165 -6.17 30.29 9.98
C GLU A 165 -5.53 30.21 11.37
N LYS A 166 -5.74 29.09 12.09
CA LYS A 166 -5.31 28.93 13.49
C LYS A 166 -4.09 28.02 13.65
N TYR A 167 -4.01 26.95 12.87
CA TYR A 167 -3.01 25.90 13.02
C TYR A 167 -2.22 25.68 11.74
N LYS A 168 -0.92 25.47 11.90
CA LYS A 168 0.01 25.10 10.84
C LYS A 168 0.97 24.03 11.33
N ASN A 169 1.44 23.19 10.42
CA ASN A 169 2.59 22.32 10.64
C ASN A 169 3.73 22.72 9.69
N ASP A 170 4.87 22.04 9.82
CA ASP A 170 5.94 22.12 8.83
C ASP A 170 5.78 21.07 7.73
N ASP A 171 6.66 21.13 6.72
CA ASP A 171 6.63 20.25 5.56
C ASP A 171 7.72 19.15 5.60
N ARG A 172 8.23 18.79 6.80
CA ARG A 172 9.23 17.73 6.92
C ARG A 172 8.68 16.38 6.48
N PHE A 173 9.58 15.49 6.08
CA PHE A 173 9.23 14.11 5.75
C PHE A 173 9.12 13.26 7.02
N LEU A 174 7.96 12.63 7.19
CA LEU A 174 7.68 11.65 8.23
C LEU A 174 7.80 10.24 7.65
N MET A 175 8.47 9.34 8.38
CA MET A 175 8.89 8.04 7.87
C MET A 175 8.07 6.88 8.46
N ASN A 176 7.76 5.90 7.62
CA ASN A 176 7.03 4.68 7.97
C ASN A 176 7.71 3.46 7.36
N LEU A 177 8.19 2.55 8.22
CA LEU A 177 8.79 1.28 7.80
C LEU A 177 7.80 0.15 8.02
N ASN A 178 7.62 -0.73 7.03
CA ASN A 178 6.85 -1.96 7.19
C ASN A 178 7.63 -3.15 6.63
N ALA A 179 7.40 -4.33 7.17
CA ALA A 179 7.97 -5.57 6.67
C ALA A 179 6.97 -6.73 6.79
N ASN A 180 7.17 -7.75 5.96
CA ASN A 180 6.42 -8.99 6.03
C ASN A 180 7.32 -10.17 5.64
N ALA A 181 7.06 -11.31 6.24
CA ALA A 181 7.76 -12.55 5.94
C ALA A 181 6.77 -13.71 5.93
N SER A 182 6.98 -14.68 5.06
CA SER A 182 6.18 -15.89 5.03
C SER A 182 7.01 -17.11 4.68
N ALA A 183 6.64 -18.24 5.24
CA ALA A 183 7.18 -19.55 4.90
C ALA A 183 6.02 -20.53 4.77
N SER A 184 6.02 -21.35 3.72
CA SER A 184 5.07 -22.45 3.54
C SER A 184 5.80 -23.73 3.18
N TYR A 185 5.35 -24.85 3.75
CA TYR A 185 5.85 -26.18 3.47
C TYR A 185 4.73 -27.10 2.97
N ASN A 186 4.96 -27.74 1.83
CA ASN A 186 4.01 -28.64 1.18
C ASN A 186 4.36 -30.12 1.46
N ILE A 187 3.57 -30.75 2.33
CA ILE A 187 3.65 -32.17 2.67
C ILE A 187 2.90 -32.98 1.60
N LYS A 188 3.62 -33.34 0.52
CA LYS A 188 3.06 -34.04 -0.65
C LYS A 188 2.28 -35.32 -0.28
N LYS A 189 2.82 -36.13 0.64
CA LYS A 189 2.19 -37.40 1.07
C LYS A 189 0.78 -37.22 1.63
N TRP A 190 0.50 -36.07 2.25
CA TRP A 190 -0.78 -35.79 2.91
C TRP A 190 -1.59 -34.70 2.20
N ASN A 191 -1.11 -34.22 1.05
CA ASN A 191 -1.67 -33.09 0.33
C ASN A 191 -2.01 -31.92 1.27
N THR A 192 -1.08 -31.61 2.17
CA THR A 192 -1.26 -30.64 3.26
C THR A 192 -0.17 -29.58 3.18
N ALA A 193 -0.57 -28.31 3.23
CA ALA A 193 0.32 -27.17 3.33
C ALA A 193 0.30 -26.64 4.77
N VAL A 194 1.48 -26.36 5.31
CA VAL A 194 1.65 -25.65 6.58
C VAL A 194 2.32 -24.33 6.29
N SER A 195 1.73 -23.23 6.72
CA SER A 195 2.22 -21.88 6.42
C SER A 195 2.31 -21.03 7.68
N ALA A 196 3.28 -20.13 7.68
CA ALA A 196 3.45 -19.08 8.67
C ALA A 196 3.61 -17.75 7.93
N TYR A 197 2.91 -16.72 8.39
CA TYR A 197 2.98 -15.37 7.86
C TYR A 197 3.16 -14.39 9.02
N TYR A 198 4.16 -13.53 8.93
CA TYR A 198 4.42 -12.50 9.92
C TYR A 198 4.37 -11.13 9.24
N LYS A 199 3.57 -10.20 9.80
CA LYS A 199 3.54 -8.81 9.37
C LYS A 199 4.05 -7.92 10.49
N LEU A 200 4.97 -7.03 10.15
CA LEU A 200 5.54 -6.02 11.02
C LEU A 200 5.16 -4.64 10.49
N MET A 201 4.44 -3.89 11.32
CA MET A 201 4.33 -2.45 11.21
C MET A 201 5.45 -1.86 12.05
N GLY A 202 6.43 -1.26 11.40
CA GLY A 202 7.54 -0.60 12.07
C GLY A 202 7.12 0.71 12.72
N LYS A 203 8.10 1.45 13.21
CA LYS A 203 7.84 2.78 13.77
C LYS A 203 7.27 3.66 12.66
N SER A 204 6.17 4.33 12.98
CA SER A 204 5.42 5.16 12.03
C SER A 204 5.23 6.54 12.62
N GLN A 205 5.45 7.57 11.81
CA GLN A 205 5.31 8.96 12.23
C GLN A 205 4.14 9.61 11.49
N MET A 206 3.34 10.39 12.22
CA MET A 206 2.21 11.13 11.65
C MET A 206 1.98 12.46 12.34
N TRP A 207 1.34 13.39 11.63
CA TRP A 207 0.79 14.59 12.26
C TRP A 207 -0.46 14.23 13.05
N LEU A 208 -0.49 14.61 14.32
CA LEU A 208 -1.63 14.48 15.21
C LEU A 208 -2.11 15.87 15.62
N ALA A 209 -3.42 16.10 15.53
CA ALA A 209 -4.04 17.31 16.03
C ALA A 209 -4.00 17.35 17.56
N SER A 210 -3.66 18.51 18.11
CA SER A 210 -3.53 18.82 19.53
C SER A 210 -4.19 20.16 19.83
N GLY A 211 -4.31 20.51 21.11
CA GLY A 211 -4.91 21.77 21.58
C GLY A 211 -4.30 23.02 20.94
N ASP A 212 -3.00 22.99 20.70
CA ASP A 212 -2.20 24.11 20.19
C ASP A 212 -1.83 23.96 18.70
N GLY A 213 -2.39 22.98 17.99
CA GLY A 213 -2.14 22.74 16.57
C GLY A 213 -1.71 21.32 16.25
N TYR A 214 -0.57 21.15 15.56
CA TYR A 214 -0.12 19.83 15.11
C TYR A 214 1.19 19.43 15.77
N VAL A 215 1.22 18.22 16.31
CA VAL A 215 2.42 17.59 16.87
C VAL A 215 2.74 16.31 16.12
N ILE A 216 4.01 15.91 16.11
CA ILE A 216 4.42 14.63 15.54
C ILE A 216 4.13 13.55 16.58
N ALA A 217 3.30 12.58 16.22
CA ALA A 217 3.07 11.38 17.00
C ALA A 217 3.88 10.22 16.41
N ASP A 218 4.56 9.50 17.30
CA ASP A 218 5.22 8.24 16.98
C ASP A 218 4.29 7.09 17.36
N LEU A 219 4.01 6.20 16.40
CA LEU A 219 3.32 4.95 16.65
C LEU A 219 4.34 3.84 16.88
N ASP A 220 4.23 3.18 18.03
CA ASP A 220 5.13 2.09 18.37
C ASP A 220 5.02 0.91 17.39
N PRO A 221 6.14 0.25 17.05
CA PRO A 221 6.13 -0.93 16.20
C PRO A 221 5.24 -2.03 16.76
N TYR A 222 4.47 -2.67 15.89
CA TYR A 222 3.65 -3.82 16.25
C TYR A 222 3.60 -4.82 15.11
N GLY A 223 3.23 -6.06 15.41
CA GLY A 223 3.15 -7.10 14.40
C GLY A 223 2.33 -8.27 14.88
N TRP A 224 2.00 -9.14 13.93
CA TRP A 224 1.23 -10.34 14.20
C TRP A 224 1.73 -11.52 13.38
N LEU A 225 1.58 -12.70 13.98
CA LEU A 225 1.87 -13.99 13.36
C LEU A 225 0.56 -14.69 13.05
N ASP A 226 0.41 -15.09 11.79
CA ASP A 226 -0.66 -15.95 11.30
C ASP A 226 -0.05 -17.32 10.97
N LEU A 227 -0.53 -18.38 11.62
CA LEU A 227 -0.20 -19.76 11.27
C LEU A 227 -1.39 -20.41 10.59
N SER A 228 -1.16 -21.18 9.53
CA SER A 228 -2.22 -21.94 8.88
C SER A 228 -1.83 -23.35 8.50
N VAL A 229 -2.75 -24.29 8.69
CA VAL A 229 -2.66 -25.64 8.14
C VAL A 229 -3.81 -25.83 7.16
N GLN A 230 -3.49 -26.05 5.89
CA GLN A 230 -4.45 -26.32 4.84
C GLN A 230 -4.32 -27.75 4.35
N LYS A 231 -5.34 -28.58 4.57
CA LYS A 231 -5.39 -29.94 4.00
C LYS A 231 -6.35 -29.98 2.83
N GLN A 232 -5.86 -30.45 1.69
CA GLN A 232 -6.65 -30.64 0.49
C GLN A 232 -7.03 -32.11 0.34
N PHE A 233 -8.32 -32.39 0.12
CA PHE A 233 -8.80 -33.74 -0.14
C PHE A 233 -9.77 -33.75 -1.31
N LEU A 234 -9.67 -34.80 -2.12
CA LEU A 234 -10.56 -35.03 -3.24
C LEU A 234 -11.77 -35.82 -2.74
N LYS A 235 -12.96 -35.23 -2.80
CA LYS A 235 -14.21 -35.94 -2.48
C LYS A 235 -15.23 -35.66 -3.59
N HIS A 236 -15.71 -36.71 -4.26
CA HIS A 236 -16.65 -36.62 -5.39
C HIS A 236 -16.21 -35.65 -6.50
N LYS A 237 -14.97 -35.79 -7.01
CA LYS A 237 -14.37 -34.89 -8.02
C LYS A 237 -14.26 -33.40 -7.64
N GLN A 238 -14.58 -33.02 -6.40
CA GLN A 238 -14.36 -31.67 -5.89
C GLN A 238 -13.11 -31.61 -5.01
N LEU A 239 -12.31 -30.56 -5.20
CA LEU A 239 -11.20 -30.25 -4.30
C LEU A 239 -11.78 -29.50 -3.10
N LYS A 240 -11.69 -30.09 -1.91
CA LYS A 240 -12.08 -29.43 -0.67
C LYS A 240 -10.83 -29.07 0.13
N SER A 241 -10.82 -27.90 0.73
CA SER A 241 -9.76 -27.45 1.62
C SER A 241 -10.31 -27.00 2.96
N VAL A 242 -9.68 -27.45 4.03
CA VAL A 242 -9.94 -26.97 5.40
C VAL A 242 -8.69 -26.24 5.86
N SER A 243 -8.88 -25.00 6.30
CA SER A 243 -7.81 -24.15 6.83
C SER A 243 -8.12 -23.79 8.29
N LEU A 244 -7.19 -24.10 9.19
CA LEU A 244 -7.17 -23.54 10.54
C LEU A 244 -6.22 -22.35 10.52
N ILE A 245 -6.65 -21.17 10.97
CA ILE A 245 -5.80 -19.98 11.08
C ILE A 245 -5.69 -19.60 12.56
N MET A 246 -4.46 -19.45 13.04
CA MET A 246 -4.15 -18.92 14.36
C MET A 246 -3.54 -17.54 14.22
N LYS A 247 -4.13 -16.54 14.85
CA LYS A 247 -3.59 -15.17 14.88
C LYS A 247 -3.08 -14.83 16.27
N LYS A 248 -1.85 -14.34 16.36
CA LYS A 248 -1.27 -13.81 17.59
C LYS A 248 -0.75 -12.39 17.36
N ASP A 249 -1.47 -11.43 17.93
CA ASP A 249 -1.03 -10.03 18.08
C ASP A 249 -0.26 -9.91 19.41
N ARG A 250 0.86 -9.19 19.44
CA ARG A 250 1.56 -8.91 20.71
C ARG A 250 0.69 -8.18 21.73
N ARG A 251 -0.34 -7.45 21.29
CA ARG A 251 -1.21 -6.63 22.14
C ARG A 251 -2.57 -7.27 22.47
N LYS A 252 -2.87 -8.48 21.98
CA LYS A 252 -4.17 -9.15 22.20
C LYS A 252 -4.03 -10.67 22.44
N CYS A 253 -5.13 -11.29 22.90
CA CYS A 253 -5.24 -12.73 23.07
C CYS A 253 -5.24 -13.50 21.73
N LEU A 254 -4.91 -14.80 21.79
CA LEU A 254 -4.95 -15.71 20.65
C LEU A 254 -6.36 -15.81 20.05
N SER A 255 -6.46 -15.82 18.72
CA SER A 255 -7.73 -16.05 18.02
C SER A 255 -7.62 -17.21 17.02
N PHE A 256 -8.69 -17.99 16.89
CA PHE A 256 -8.79 -19.16 16.02
C PHE A 256 -9.97 -19.00 15.05
N SER A 257 -9.77 -19.37 13.79
CA SER A 257 -10.85 -19.46 12.80
C SER A 257 -10.71 -20.70 11.94
N LEU A 258 -11.82 -21.39 11.69
CA LEU A 258 -11.91 -22.52 10.76
C LEU A 258 -12.60 -22.06 9.47
N LEU A 259 -11.95 -22.26 8.32
CA LEU A 259 -12.53 -21.97 7.00
C LEU A 259 -12.58 -23.25 6.17
N CYS A 260 -13.76 -23.55 5.59
CA CYS A 260 -13.94 -24.68 4.68
C CYS A 260 -14.34 -24.13 3.30
N VAL A 261 -13.57 -24.48 2.27
CA VAL A 261 -13.80 -24.03 0.88
C VAL A 261 -13.85 -25.25 -0.04
N SER A 262 -14.91 -25.34 -0.86
CA SER A 262 -15.06 -26.35 -1.92
C SER A 262 -14.89 -25.70 -3.29
N LYS A 263 -13.99 -26.26 -4.13
CA LYS A 263 -13.83 -25.87 -5.53
C LYS A 263 -14.22 -27.04 -6.44
N LEU A 264 -15.17 -26.80 -7.34
CA LEU A 264 -15.53 -27.74 -8.40
C LEU A 264 -14.38 -27.81 -9.41
N ARG A 265 -13.95 -29.03 -9.74
CA ARG A 265 -12.98 -29.28 -10.80
C ARG A 265 -13.78 -29.46 -12.08
N GLU A 266 -13.88 -28.43 -12.91
CA GLU A 266 -14.31 -28.62 -14.30
C GLU A 266 -13.18 -29.36 -15.02
N GLU A 267 -13.45 -30.62 -15.37
CA GLU A 267 -12.59 -31.41 -16.26
C GLU A 267 -12.82 -30.89 -17.68
N LEU A 268 -11.86 -30.13 -18.20
CA LEU A 268 -11.70 -29.95 -19.65
C LEU A 268 -11.24 -31.29 -20.22
N LEU A 269 -12.11 -31.89 -21.03
CA LEU A 269 -11.81 -32.97 -21.98
C LEU A 269 -10.85 -32.47 -23.07
#